data_AF-A0A5N6P4V9-F1
#
_entry.id   AF-A0A5N6P4V9-F1
#
_cell.length_a   1.000
_cell.length_b   1.000
_cell.length_c   1.000
_cell.angle_alpha   90.00
_cell.angle_beta   90.00
_cell.angle_gamma   90.00
#
_symmetry.space_group_name_H-M   'P 1'
#
loop_
_entity.id
_entity.type
_entity.pdbx_description
1 polymer ?
#
loop_
_entity_poly.entity_id
_entity_poly.type
_entity_poly.pdbx_seq_one_letter_code
_entity_poly.pdbx_strand_id
1 'polypeptide(L)'
;MSCSSSSASVEDEDFDSYRKGGCHAVRVGDSFATGRFIAQRKLGWGQFSTVWLAHDRQTSKYVALKIQKSAPEFVQTVIHEIKILSTITENDHKTEKCVVQLRARRAVAKIAAERRGVVGGVAPETKPERCLDGIDFRCKIVDLGNACCADKPIAEEVQASQYHAPEVILQSGYSFPVDMWSFACTAFELATGEMMFAPKPGPGFSEDEVLQVTELGKTSGSDLLDHLALMMELLGKMPRKTETNAQEFAEFLNPILDFDPEKRPKTQQCLKHPWLSQTVAKMAA
;
A
#
# COMPACT_ATOMS: atom_id res chain seq x y z
N MET A 1 -25.04 5.45 24.61
CA MET A 1 -24.71 6.07 23.31
C MET A 1 -23.65 7.14 23.58
N SER A 2 -22.39 6.78 23.37
CA SER A 2 -21.26 7.68 23.47
C SER A 2 -20.36 7.35 22.30
N CYS A 3 -20.41 8.18 21.27
CA CYS A 3 -19.59 8.05 20.07
C CYS A 3 -18.19 8.58 20.42
N SER A 4 -17.23 7.69 20.64
CA SER A 4 -15.82 8.06 20.69
C SER A 4 -15.35 8.23 19.25
N SER A 5 -15.35 9.46 18.78
CA SER A 5 -14.69 9.86 17.54
C SER A 5 -13.18 9.64 17.70
N SER A 6 -12.65 8.54 17.16
CA SER A 6 -11.21 8.43 16.93
C SER A 6 -10.85 9.40 15.81
N SER A 7 -10.45 10.61 16.20
CA SER A 7 -9.78 11.55 15.33
C SER A 7 -8.55 10.86 14.75
N ALA A 8 -8.58 10.54 13.46
CA ALA A 8 -7.37 10.20 12.71
C ALA A 8 -6.41 11.38 12.89
N SER A 9 -5.36 11.16 13.68
CA SER A 9 -4.30 12.14 13.91
C SER A 9 -3.74 12.51 12.55
N VAL A 10 -3.76 13.82 12.26
CA VAL A 10 -3.01 14.40 11.15
C VAL A 10 -1.56 14.00 11.41
N GLU A 11 -0.99 13.12 10.58
CA GLU A 11 0.43 12.84 10.64
C GLU A 11 1.15 14.15 10.32
N ASP A 12 1.62 14.83 11.37
CA ASP A 12 2.35 16.08 11.24
C ASP A 12 3.56 15.84 10.33
N GLU A 13 3.59 16.52 9.18
CA GLU A 13 4.72 16.45 8.24
C GLU A 13 6.00 16.81 8.99
N ASP A 14 6.91 15.85 9.14
CA ASP A 14 8.22 16.11 9.74
C ASP A 14 9.00 17.06 8.82
N PHE A 15 9.03 18.34 9.19
CA PHE A 15 9.73 19.40 8.47
C PHE A 15 11.25 19.11 8.36
N ASP A 16 11.81 18.32 9.28
CA ASP A 16 13.22 17.90 9.23
C ASP A 16 13.53 16.97 8.05
N SER A 17 12.51 16.43 7.39
CA SER A 17 12.68 15.61 6.20
C SER A 17 13.08 16.42 4.96
N TYR A 18 12.87 17.75 4.91
CA TYR A 18 13.22 18.59 3.74
C TYR A 18 14.64 19.16 3.84
N ARG A 19 15.63 18.26 3.90
CA ARG A 19 17.06 18.59 4.00
C ARG A 19 17.88 17.94 2.89
N LYS A 20 19.17 18.25 2.82
CA LYS A 20 20.09 17.54 1.92
C LYS A 20 20.10 16.05 2.29
N GLY A 21 19.76 15.18 1.33
CA GLY A 21 19.53 13.74 1.59
C GLY A 21 18.06 13.38 1.86
N GLY A 22 17.20 14.35 2.12
CA GLY A 22 15.78 14.14 2.41
C GLY A 22 14.86 14.40 1.21
N CYS A 23 13.62 14.80 1.49
CA CYS A 23 12.60 15.16 0.51
C CYS A 23 13.03 16.41 -0.28
N HIS A 24 12.77 16.40 -1.59
CA HIS A 24 12.91 17.59 -2.41
C HIS A 24 11.81 18.60 -2.07
N ALA A 25 12.18 19.84 -1.75
CA ALA A 25 11.24 20.93 -1.47
C ALA A 25 10.62 21.48 -2.77
N VAL A 26 9.62 20.78 -3.29
CA VAL A 26 8.88 21.13 -4.50
C VAL A 26 7.80 22.16 -4.20
N ARG A 27 7.56 23.08 -5.14
CA ARG A 27 6.50 24.08 -5.08
C ARG A 27 5.58 23.97 -6.29
N VAL A 28 4.36 24.48 -6.11
CA VAL A 28 3.43 24.71 -7.23
C VAL A 28 4.11 25.60 -8.28
N GLY A 29 4.03 25.20 -9.55
CA GLY A 29 4.68 25.86 -10.67
C GLY A 29 6.08 25.35 -11.00
N ASP A 30 6.71 24.55 -10.13
CA ASP A 30 8.01 23.96 -10.44
C ASP A 30 7.93 23.07 -11.68
N SER A 31 8.99 23.15 -12.50
CA SER A 31 9.06 22.48 -13.79
C SER A 31 10.08 21.34 -13.78
N PHE A 32 9.67 20.21 -14.36
CA PHE A 32 10.46 18.98 -14.41
C PHE A 32 10.59 18.45 -15.84
N ALA A 33 11.65 17.68 -16.09
CA ALA A 33 11.95 17.07 -17.40
C ALA A 33 11.92 18.11 -18.53
N THR A 34 12.78 19.13 -18.39
CA THR A 34 12.92 20.21 -19.39
C THR A 34 11.60 20.96 -19.63
N GLY A 35 10.83 21.20 -18.56
CA GLY A 35 9.60 21.98 -18.63
C GLY A 35 8.38 21.22 -19.15
N ARG A 36 8.45 19.89 -19.25
CA ARG A 36 7.32 19.04 -19.65
C ARG A 36 6.26 18.95 -18.56
N PHE A 37 6.67 18.64 -17.33
CA PHE A 37 5.74 18.44 -16.21
C PHE A 37 5.78 19.65 -15.28
N ILE A 38 4.62 20.25 -15.03
CA ILE A 38 4.48 21.41 -14.14
C ILE A 38 3.71 20.99 -12.89
N ALA A 39 4.33 21.08 -11.72
CA ALA A 39 3.70 20.75 -10.44
C ALA A 39 2.50 21.66 -10.16
N GLN A 40 1.37 21.07 -9.75
CA GLN A 40 0.11 21.77 -9.49
C GLN A 40 -0.27 21.74 -8.02
N ARG A 41 -0.23 20.55 -7.40
CA ARG A 41 -0.59 20.35 -5.98
C ARG A 41 0.05 19.08 -5.45
N LYS A 42 0.41 19.06 -4.18
CA LYS A 42 0.85 17.82 -3.50
C LYS A 42 -0.35 16.89 -3.32
N LEU A 43 -0.19 15.62 -3.68
CA LEU A 43 -1.22 14.57 -3.51
C LEU A 43 -0.99 13.76 -2.23
N GLY A 44 0.27 13.60 -1.83
CA GLY A 44 0.63 12.86 -0.62
C GLY A 44 2.13 12.80 -0.41
N TRP A 45 2.51 12.14 0.67
CA TRP A 45 3.90 11.87 1.02
C TRP A 45 3.96 10.57 1.81
N GLY A 46 5.16 9.99 1.90
CA GLY A 46 5.43 8.84 2.73
C GLY A 46 6.89 8.80 3.13
N GLN A 47 7.29 7.71 3.78
CA GLN A 47 8.64 7.55 4.32
C GLN A 47 9.76 7.78 3.29
N PHE A 48 9.50 7.50 2.01
CA PHE A 48 10.55 7.51 0.97
C PHE A 48 10.34 8.55 -0.13
N SER A 49 9.15 9.16 -0.26
CA SER A 49 8.86 10.04 -1.40
C SER A 49 7.75 11.05 -1.11
N THR A 50 7.62 12.03 -2.00
CA THR A 50 6.43 12.87 -2.12
C THR A 50 5.77 12.63 -3.47
N VAL A 51 4.44 12.74 -3.54
CA VAL A 51 3.67 12.55 -4.77
C VAL A 51 2.93 13.84 -5.09
N TRP A 52 3.05 14.30 -6.33
CA TRP A 52 2.49 15.56 -6.80
C TRP A 52 1.60 15.36 -8.01
N LEU A 53 0.47 16.07 -8.04
CA LEU A 53 -0.29 16.28 -9.26
C LEU A 53 0.52 17.22 -10.16
N ALA A 54 0.79 16.81 -11.39
CA ALA A 54 1.49 17.61 -12.37
C ALA A 54 0.73 17.63 -13.70
N HIS A 55 0.83 18.75 -14.42
CA HIS A 55 0.31 18.88 -15.77
C HIS A 55 1.40 18.53 -16.78
N ASP A 56 1.17 17.52 -17.62
CA ASP A 56 2.05 17.16 -18.74
C ASP A 56 1.72 18.01 -19.96
N ARG A 57 2.58 18.99 -20.26
CA ARG A 57 2.40 19.93 -21.37
C ARG A 57 2.47 19.29 -22.75
N GLN A 58 3.05 18.10 -22.88
CA GLN A 58 3.12 17.42 -24.17
C GLN A 58 1.81 16.69 -24.49
N THR A 59 1.22 16.03 -23.50
CA THR A 59 0.00 15.24 -23.70
C THR A 59 -1.27 15.98 -23.31
N SER A 60 -1.15 17.17 -22.70
CA SER A 60 -2.25 17.94 -22.11
C SER A 60 -3.08 17.11 -21.12
N LYS A 61 -2.42 16.25 -20.35
CA LYS A 61 -3.02 15.37 -19.34
C LYS A 61 -2.39 15.62 -17.98
N TYR A 62 -3.15 15.33 -16.93
CA TYR A 62 -2.63 15.29 -15.57
C TYR A 62 -1.94 13.95 -15.29
N VAL A 63 -0.87 14.01 -14.52
CA VAL A 63 -0.08 12.86 -14.08
C VAL A 63 0.25 12.97 -12.59
N ALA A 64 0.48 11.83 -11.95
CA ALA A 64 1.09 11.76 -10.64
C ALA A 64 2.62 11.68 -10.79
N LEU A 65 3.34 12.61 -10.15
CA LEU A 65 4.79 12.69 -10.13
C LEU A 65 5.29 12.23 -8.76
N LYS A 66 5.81 11.00 -8.68
CA LYS A 66 6.49 10.47 -7.49
C LYS A 66 7.94 10.97 -7.47
N ILE A 67 8.32 11.62 -6.38
CA ILE A 67 9.63 12.26 -6.21
C ILE A 67 10.29 11.64 -4.97
N GLN A 68 11.29 10.79 -5.21
CA GLN A 68 11.98 10.09 -4.13
C GLN A 68 12.96 11.00 -3.37
N LYS A 69 13.23 10.64 -2.12
CA LYS A 69 14.30 11.26 -1.31
C LYS A 69 15.67 11.10 -1.99
N SER A 70 16.55 12.08 -1.78
CA SER A 70 17.85 12.16 -2.48
C SER A 70 18.98 11.37 -1.80
N ALA A 71 18.69 10.70 -0.68
CA ALA A 71 19.69 9.96 0.09
C ALA A 71 20.27 8.79 -0.72
N PRO A 72 21.61 8.60 -0.75
CA PRO A 72 22.25 7.50 -1.48
C PRO A 72 21.71 6.12 -1.10
N GLU A 73 21.31 5.92 0.16
CA GLU A 73 20.77 4.67 0.68
C GLU A 73 19.46 4.24 -0.02
N PHE A 74 18.68 5.18 -0.57
CA PHE A 74 17.43 4.86 -1.26
C PHE A 74 17.61 4.60 -2.77
N VAL A 75 18.79 4.83 -3.32
CA VAL A 75 19.03 4.76 -4.77
C VAL A 75 18.77 3.35 -5.31
N GLN A 76 19.18 2.31 -4.60
CA GLN A 76 18.97 0.92 -5.04
C GLN A 76 17.49 0.56 -5.10
N THR A 77 16.72 0.90 -4.06
CA THR A 77 15.27 0.70 -4.02
C THR A 77 14.57 1.43 -5.16
N VAL A 78 14.99 2.66 -5.47
CA VAL A 78 14.45 3.43 -6.61
C VAL A 78 14.75 2.77 -7.95
N ILE A 79 16.01 2.36 -8.16
CA ILE A 79 16.42 1.68 -9.40
C ILE A 79 15.60 0.40 -9.58
N HIS A 80 15.40 -0.34 -8.50
CA HIS A 80 14.60 -1.55 -8.49
C HIS A 80 13.12 -1.29 -8.84
N GLU A 81 12.48 -0.31 -8.20
CA GLU A 81 11.10 0.10 -8.51
C GLU A 81 10.94 0.52 -9.99
N ILE A 82 11.88 1.33 -10.51
CA ILE A 82 11.89 1.76 -11.92
C ILE A 82 12.02 0.55 -12.86
N LYS A 83 12.83 -0.44 -12.50
CA LYS A 83 13.02 -1.66 -13.28
C LYS A 83 11.73 -2.47 -13.35
N ILE A 84 11.06 -2.70 -12.21
CA ILE A 84 9.78 -3.42 -12.17
C ILE A 84 8.73 -2.69 -13.01
N LEU A 85 8.54 -1.39 -12.79
CA LEU A 85 7.55 -0.62 -13.52
C LEU A 85 7.83 -0.54 -15.02
N SER A 86 9.11 -0.50 -15.41
CA SER A 86 9.51 -0.56 -16.84
C SER A 86 9.10 -1.89 -17.45
N THR A 87 9.41 -3.02 -16.79
CA THR A 87 9.01 -4.35 -17.23
C THR A 87 7.49 -4.46 -17.37
N ILE A 88 6.71 -3.95 -16.42
CA ILE A 88 5.24 -3.98 -16.50
C ILE A 88 4.74 -3.18 -17.70
N THR A 89 5.27 -1.97 -17.91
CA THR A 89 4.87 -1.09 -19.01
C THR A 89 5.22 -1.70 -20.38
N GLU A 90 6.36 -2.39 -20.47
CA GLU A 90 6.80 -3.13 -21.66
C GLU A 90 5.94 -4.38 -21.93
N ASN A 91 5.33 -4.98 -20.90
CA ASN A 91 4.52 -6.19 -21.03
C ASN A 91 2.99 -5.93 -20.96
N ASP A 92 2.56 -4.67 -20.99
CA ASP A 92 1.15 -4.26 -20.95
C ASP A 92 0.89 -2.97 -21.76
N HIS A 93 1.26 -2.98 -23.04
CA HIS A 93 1.13 -1.78 -23.89
C HIS A 93 -0.32 -1.29 -24.05
N LYS A 94 -1.32 -2.16 -23.83
CA LYS A 94 -2.74 -1.81 -23.93
C LYS A 94 -3.33 -1.27 -22.63
N THR A 95 -2.56 -1.19 -21.54
CA THR A 95 -3.04 -0.80 -20.19
C THR A 95 -4.21 -1.65 -19.71
N GLU A 96 -4.26 -2.92 -20.11
CA GLU A 96 -5.34 -3.84 -19.77
C GLU A 96 -5.15 -4.43 -18.38
N LYS A 97 -3.93 -4.37 -17.82
CA LYS A 97 -3.68 -4.80 -16.45
C LYS A 97 -4.03 -3.69 -15.46
N CYS A 98 -4.59 -4.08 -14.32
CA CYS A 98 -4.93 -3.18 -13.21
C CYS A 98 -3.69 -2.79 -12.39
N VAL A 99 -2.60 -2.37 -13.06
CA VAL A 99 -1.35 -1.94 -12.42
C VAL A 99 -0.91 -0.60 -12.99
N VAL A 100 -0.31 0.26 -12.16
CA VAL A 100 0.21 1.56 -12.60
C VAL A 100 1.37 1.39 -13.59
N GLN A 101 1.44 2.31 -14.56
CA GLN A 101 2.48 2.31 -15.59
C GLN A 101 3.40 3.52 -15.47
N LEU A 102 4.68 3.30 -15.69
CA LEU A 102 5.68 4.35 -15.66
C LEU A 102 5.68 5.12 -16.98
N ARG A 103 5.40 6.42 -16.92
CA ARG A 103 5.36 7.28 -18.12
C ARG A 103 6.65 8.02 -18.40
N ALA A 104 7.51 8.19 -17.40
CA ALA A 104 8.82 8.83 -17.55
C ALA A 104 9.78 8.33 -16.48
N ARG A 105 11.01 7.97 -16.88
CA ARG A 105 12.04 7.40 -15.99
C ARG A 105 12.80 8.44 -15.18
N ARG A 106 12.84 9.71 -15.62
CA ARG A 106 13.65 10.75 -14.98
C ARG A 106 13.03 12.14 -15.16
N ALA A 107 12.71 12.76 -14.03
CA ALA A 107 12.23 14.14 -13.95
C ALA A 107 13.28 14.97 -13.21
N VAL A 108 14.22 15.58 -13.94
CA VAL A 108 15.15 16.55 -13.33
C VAL A 108 14.39 17.84 -13.11
N ALA A 109 14.33 18.32 -11.87
CA ALA A 109 13.74 19.60 -11.52
C ALA A 109 14.67 20.74 -11.95
N LYS A 110 14.14 21.75 -12.65
CA LYS A 110 14.81 23.04 -12.79
C LYS A 110 14.12 24.01 -11.83
N ILE A 111 14.70 24.17 -10.65
CA ILE A 111 14.19 25.12 -9.65
C ILE A 111 14.54 26.52 -10.15
N ALA A 112 13.53 27.33 -10.46
CA ALA A 112 13.76 28.73 -10.80
C ALA A 112 14.37 29.45 -9.58
N ALA A 113 15.53 30.10 -9.78
CA ALA A 113 16.32 30.69 -8.71
C ALA A 113 15.66 31.93 -8.04
N GLU A 114 14.51 32.40 -8.53
CA GLU A 114 13.78 33.52 -7.94
C GLU A 114 12.89 33.03 -6.79
N ARG A 115 13.50 32.89 -5.62
CA ARG A 115 12.80 32.69 -4.34
C ARG A 115 12.07 33.98 -3.95
N ARG A 116 10.96 34.31 -4.60
CA ARG A 116 10.02 35.30 -4.05
C ARG A 116 9.21 34.62 -2.95
N GLY A 117 9.36 35.12 -1.73
CA GLY A 117 8.61 34.66 -0.58
C GLY A 117 7.12 34.91 -0.78
N VAL A 118 6.35 33.84 -0.92
CA VAL A 118 4.90 33.86 -0.68
C VAL A 118 4.65 32.81 0.37
N VAL A 119 4.53 33.26 1.62
CA VAL A 119 3.90 32.50 2.69
C VAL A 119 2.41 32.48 2.35
N GLY A 120 1.98 31.46 1.61
CA GLY A 120 0.58 31.19 1.36
C GLY A 120 0.03 30.40 2.55
N GLY A 121 -0.63 31.08 3.47
CA GLY A 121 -1.42 30.43 4.52
C GLY A 121 -2.49 29.55 3.87
N VAL A 122 -2.47 28.26 4.22
CA VAL A 122 -3.52 27.32 3.85
C VAL A 122 -4.74 27.68 4.70
N ALA A 123 -5.77 28.25 4.08
CA ALA A 123 -7.07 28.38 4.72
C ALA A 123 -7.59 26.95 5.04
N PRO A 124 -8.28 26.74 6.17
CA PRO A 124 -8.80 25.43 6.52
C PRO A 124 -9.88 25.04 5.49
N GLU A 125 -9.53 24.16 4.55
CA GLU A 125 -10.50 23.54 3.66
C GLU A 125 -11.40 22.63 4.50
N THR A 126 -12.69 22.98 4.60
CA THR A 126 -13.71 22.10 5.16
C THR A 126 -13.77 20.83 4.32
N LYS A 127 -13.41 19.70 4.93
CA LYS A 127 -13.40 18.39 4.28
C LYS A 127 -14.79 18.14 3.69
N PRO A 128 -14.95 18.07 2.35
CA PRO A 128 -16.25 17.82 1.76
C PRO A 128 -16.79 16.48 2.27
N GLU A 129 -18.09 16.41 2.52
CA GLU A 129 -18.76 15.14 2.81
C GLU A 129 -18.43 14.14 1.70
N ARG A 130 -18.05 12.92 2.11
CA ARG A 130 -17.66 11.86 1.19
C ARG A 130 -18.92 11.38 0.46
N CYS A 131 -19.17 11.92 -0.74
CA CYS A 131 -20.18 11.40 -1.65
C CYS A 131 -19.53 10.40 -2.61
N LEU A 132 -20.13 9.22 -2.75
CA LEU A 132 -19.65 8.19 -3.68
C LEU A 132 -20.19 8.38 -5.11
N ASP A 133 -21.08 9.34 -5.32
CA ASP A 133 -21.69 9.59 -6.63
C ASP A 133 -20.66 10.06 -7.65
N GLY A 134 -20.63 9.38 -8.80
CA GLY A 134 -19.69 9.69 -9.89
C GLY A 134 -18.25 9.22 -9.64
N ILE A 135 -17.99 8.43 -8.58
CA ILE A 135 -16.68 7.81 -8.37
C ILE A 135 -16.49 6.65 -9.35
N ASP A 136 -15.39 6.71 -10.09
CA ASP A 136 -14.91 5.63 -10.93
C ASP A 136 -14.29 4.53 -10.07
N PHE A 137 -14.91 3.34 -10.03
CA PHE A 137 -14.46 2.18 -9.26
C PHE A 137 -13.31 1.40 -9.94
N ARG A 138 -12.71 1.91 -11.01
CA ARG A 138 -11.50 1.32 -11.61
C ARG A 138 -10.29 1.49 -10.69
N CYS A 139 -9.92 0.39 -10.03
CA CYS A 139 -8.72 0.34 -9.18
C CYS A 139 -7.47 -0.08 -9.97
N LYS A 140 -6.31 0.41 -9.53
CA LYS A 140 -5.00 -0.06 -9.99
C LYS A 140 -4.07 -0.30 -8.81
N ILE A 141 -3.30 -1.37 -8.86
CA ILE A 141 -2.20 -1.62 -7.95
C ILE A 141 -1.14 -0.54 -8.19
N VAL A 142 -0.71 0.09 -7.10
CA VAL A 142 0.29 1.15 -7.06
C VAL A 142 1.39 0.78 -6.06
N ASP A 143 2.44 1.60 -6.03
CA ASP A 143 3.55 1.53 -5.08
C ASP A 143 4.29 0.18 -5.05
N LEU A 144 5.08 -0.06 -6.10
CA LEU A 144 5.88 -1.28 -6.25
C LEU A 144 7.29 -1.14 -5.65
N GLY A 145 7.47 -0.21 -4.70
CA GLY A 145 8.75 0.03 -4.03
C GLY A 145 9.26 -1.18 -3.25
N ASN A 146 8.34 -1.99 -2.72
CA ASN A 146 8.63 -3.23 -1.98
C ASN A 146 8.37 -4.50 -2.79
N ALA A 147 8.00 -4.39 -4.07
CA ALA A 147 7.74 -5.55 -4.91
C ALA A 147 9.05 -6.28 -5.24
N CYS A 148 9.01 -7.61 -5.32
CA CYS A 148 10.17 -8.42 -5.71
C CYS A 148 9.81 -9.42 -6.81
N CYS A 149 10.80 -9.83 -7.60
CA CYS A 149 10.64 -10.95 -8.53
C CYS A 149 10.84 -12.27 -7.77
N ALA A 150 10.14 -13.34 -8.17
CA ALA A 150 10.23 -14.62 -7.47
C ALA A 150 11.63 -15.25 -7.47
N ASP A 151 12.47 -14.95 -8.45
CA ASP A 151 13.86 -15.41 -8.53
C ASP A 151 14.82 -14.62 -7.64
N LYS A 152 14.37 -13.48 -7.08
CA LYS A 152 15.19 -12.54 -6.30
C LYS A 152 14.36 -11.90 -5.19
N PRO A 153 14.05 -12.62 -4.10
CA PRO A 153 13.53 -12.01 -2.89
C PRO A 153 14.57 -11.00 -2.37
N ILE A 154 14.13 -9.76 -2.14
CA ILE A 154 15.01 -8.61 -1.79
C ILE A 154 14.99 -8.32 -0.30
N ALA A 155 13.91 -8.66 0.39
CA ALA A 155 13.73 -8.37 1.80
C ALA A 155 13.27 -9.63 2.53
N GLU A 156 13.84 -9.89 3.70
CA GLU A 156 13.36 -10.92 4.62
C GLU A 156 12.06 -10.48 5.31
N GLU A 157 11.83 -9.17 5.39
CA GLU A 157 10.61 -8.56 5.90
C GLU A 157 9.77 -8.01 4.73
N VAL A 158 8.58 -8.58 4.54
CA VAL A 158 7.64 -8.22 3.48
C VAL A 158 6.25 -8.02 4.06
N GLN A 159 5.41 -7.23 3.38
CA GLN A 159 4.05 -6.84 3.81
C GLN A 159 4.07 -5.90 5.03
N ALA A 160 2.92 -5.27 5.29
CA ALA A 160 2.72 -4.49 6.52
C ALA A 160 2.20 -5.41 7.63
N SER A 161 2.49 -5.06 8.90
CA SER A 161 2.29 -5.92 10.07
C SER A 161 0.92 -6.62 10.13
N GLN A 162 -0.16 -5.90 9.83
CA GLN A 162 -1.55 -6.38 9.88
C GLN A 162 -1.94 -7.32 8.72
N TYR A 163 -1.12 -7.36 7.67
CA TYR A 163 -1.36 -8.12 6.44
C TYR A 163 -0.34 -9.24 6.26
N HIS A 164 0.52 -9.48 7.26
CA HIS A 164 1.50 -10.56 7.25
C HIS A 164 0.82 -11.92 7.10
N ALA A 165 1.32 -12.73 6.19
CA ALA A 165 0.93 -14.13 6.08
C ALA A 165 1.61 -14.98 7.17
N PRO A 166 1.02 -16.12 7.59
CA PRO A 166 1.60 -17.00 8.61
C PRO A 166 3.04 -17.43 8.31
N GLU A 167 3.35 -17.77 7.05
CA GLU A 167 4.69 -18.19 6.63
C GLU A 167 5.74 -17.08 6.69
N VAL A 168 5.31 -15.81 6.60
CA VAL A 168 6.17 -14.64 6.78
C VAL A 168 6.45 -14.44 8.27
N ILE A 169 5.42 -14.55 9.11
CA ILE A 169 5.56 -14.47 10.58
C ILE A 169 6.48 -15.58 11.10
N LEU A 170 6.32 -16.80 10.59
CA LEU A 170 7.10 -17.96 10.95
C LEU A 170 8.49 -18.00 10.30
N GLN A 171 8.81 -17.04 9.43
CA GLN A 171 10.06 -16.98 8.68
C GLN A 171 10.39 -18.28 7.92
N SER A 172 9.37 -19.00 7.46
CA SER A 172 9.52 -20.29 6.76
C SER A 172 9.80 -20.15 5.26
N GLY A 173 10.14 -18.93 4.82
CA GLY A 173 10.20 -18.55 3.41
C GLY A 173 8.83 -18.16 2.86
N TYR A 174 8.84 -17.34 1.81
CA TYR A 174 7.63 -16.80 1.20
C TYR A 174 7.69 -16.83 -0.34
N SER A 175 6.52 -16.75 -0.97
CA SER A 175 6.33 -16.70 -2.42
C SER A 175 5.03 -15.96 -2.72
N PHE A 176 4.53 -16.04 -3.96
CA PHE A 176 3.29 -15.39 -4.41
C PHE A 176 2.05 -15.58 -3.49
N PRO A 177 1.86 -16.70 -2.75
CA PRO A 177 0.70 -16.86 -1.88
C PRO A 177 0.58 -15.83 -0.74
N VAL A 178 1.63 -15.09 -0.40
CA VAL A 178 1.56 -14.02 0.61
C VAL A 178 0.70 -12.84 0.13
N ASP A 179 0.74 -12.51 -1.16
CA ASP A 179 -0.08 -11.46 -1.74
C ASP A 179 -1.57 -11.82 -1.69
N MET A 180 -1.88 -13.11 -1.84
CA MET A 180 -3.25 -13.62 -1.71
C MET A 180 -3.77 -13.47 -0.28
N TRP A 181 -2.93 -13.71 0.73
CA TRP A 181 -3.28 -13.46 2.13
C TRP A 181 -3.56 -11.97 2.41
N SER A 182 -2.66 -11.08 1.98
CA SER A 182 -2.88 -9.63 2.12
C SER A 182 -4.13 -9.15 1.39
N PHE A 183 -4.43 -9.72 0.22
CA PHE A 183 -5.65 -9.44 -0.52
C PHE A 183 -6.89 -9.82 0.28
N ALA A 184 -6.92 -10.99 0.93
CA ALA A 184 -8.06 -11.39 1.77
C ALA A 184 -8.26 -10.46 2.96
N CYS A 185 -7.18 -10.05 3.62
CA CYS A 185 -7.20 -9.06 4.70
C CYS A 185 -7.76 -7.70 4.22
N THR A 186 -7.31 -7.24 3.04
CA THR A 186 -7.79 -6.00 2.41
C THR A 186 -9.26 -6.09 2.03
N ALA A 187 -9.69 -7.22 1.46
CA ALA A 187 -11.08 -7.44 1.08
C ALA A 187 -12.00 -7.40 2.30
N PHE A 188 -11.60 -8.03 3.41
CA PHE A 188 -12.32 -7.94 4.67
C PHE A 188 -12.41 -6.51 5.17
N GLU A 189 -11.29 -5.79 5.23
CA GLU A 189 -11.24 -4.41 5.70
C GLU A 189 -12.14 -3.49 4.88
N LEU A 190 -12.16 -3.65 3.55
CA LEU A 190 -13.05 -2.89 2.68
C LEU A 190 -14.54 -3.20 2.93
N ALA A 191 -14.86 -4.44 3.30
CA ALA A 191 -16.24 -4.88 3.54
C ALA A 191 -16.76 -4.46 4.92
N THR A 192 -15.89 -4.45 5.94
CA THR A 192 -16.29 -4.22 7.34
C THR A 192 -15.92 -2.83 7.86
N GLY A 193 -14.93 -2.18 7.25
CA GLY A 193 -14.29 -0.98 7.77
C GLY A 193 -13.31 -1.25 8.93
N GLU A 194 -13.04 -2.52 9.24
CA GLU A 194 -12.18 -2.94 10.34
C GLU A 194 -11.02 -3.81 9.85
N MET A 195 -9.84 -3.64 10.46
CA MET A 195 -8.70 -4.51 10.19
C MET A 195 -9.02 -5.96 10.60
N MET A 196 -8.77 -6.92 9.72
CA MET A 196 -8.97 -8.35 10.02
C MET A 196 -8.08 -8.82 11.18
N PHE A 197 -6.81 -8.42 11.14
CA PHE A 197 -5.84 -8.69 12.19
C PHE A 197 -5.23 -7.37 12.65
N ALA A 198 -5.46 -7.02 13.91
CA ALA A 198 -4.87 -5.85 14.54
C ALA A 198 -4.09 -6.29 15.78
N PRO A 199 -2.91 -6.92 15.60
CA PRO A 199 -2.07 -7.31 16.74
C PRO A 199 -1.76 -6.06 17.56
N LYS A 200 -2.05 -6.14 18.87
CA LYS A 200 -1.75 -5.05 19.79
C LYS A 200 -0.29 -5.21 20.24
N PRO A 201 0.49 -4.12 20.32
CA PRO A 201 1.75 -4.18 21.05
C PRO A 201 1.43 -4.46 22.52
N GLY A 202 1.62 -5.70 22.96
CA GLY A 202 1.41 -6.11 24.35
C GLY A 202 2.53 -5.59 25.26
N PRO A 203 2.32 -5.50 26.59
CA PRO A 203 3.43 -5.37 27.52
C PRO A 203 4.24 -6.67 27.42
N GLY A 204 5.40 -6.61 26.78
CA GLY A 204 6.20 -7.77 26.41
C GLY A 204 6.49 -8.75 27.55
N PHE A 205 6.79 -9.99 27.20
CA PHE A 205 7.43 -10.93 28.12
C PHE A 205 8.77 -10.33 28.60
N SER A 206 9.13 -10.59 29.86
CA SER A 206 10.36 -10.06 30.46
C SER A 206 11.58 -10.42 29.62
N GLU A 207 12.52 -9.48 29.49
CA GLU A 207 13.74 -9.58 28.66
C GLU A 207 14.51 -10.90 28.86
N ASP A 208 14.40 -11.54 30.03
CA ASP A 208 15.03 -12.83 30.37
C ASP A 208 14.45 -14.05 29.61
N GLU A 209 13.22 -14.00 29.09
CA GLU A 209 12.61 -15.10 28.30
C GLU A 209 12.84 -14.94 26.79
N VAL A 210 13.13 -13.73 26.30
CA VAL A 210 13.34 -13.42 24.87
C VAL A 210 14.77 -13.73 24.42
N LEU A 211 15.74 -13.73 25.34
CA LEU A 211 17.16 -13.97 25.07
C LEU A 211 17.52 -15.40 24.58
N GLN A 212 16.56 -16.34 24.53
CA GLN A 212 16.78 -17.66 23.94
C GLN A 212 16.37 -17.80 22.48
N VAL A 213 15.73 -16.79 21.88
CA VAL A 213 15.27 -16.86 20.49
C VAL A 213 15.82 -15.68 19.72
N THR A 214 16.91 -15.97 18.99
CA THR A 214 17.41 -15.28 17.79
C THR A 214 18.07 -13.90 17.99
N GLU A 215 19.41 -13.92 17.97
CA GLU A 215 20.24 -12.84 17.45
C GLU A 215 19.90 -12.59 15.97
N LEU A 216 18.96 -11.68 15.70
CA LEU A 216 18.88 -10.80 14.53
C LEU A 216 17.58 -9.97 14.69
N GLY A 217 17.70 -8.83 15.37
CA GLY A 217 16.55 -8.03 15.74
C GLY A 217 15.79 -7.45 14.55
N LYS A 218 14.45 -7.49 14.63
CA LYS A 218 13.56 -6.31 14.78
C LYS A 218 12.11 -6.66 14.41
N THR A 219 11.44 -7.41 15.27
CA THR A 219 10.04 -7.19 15.70
C THR A 219 9.96 -7.90 17.05
N SER A 220 9.23 -7.35 18.03
CA SER A 220 9.17 -8.01 19.33
C SER A 220 8.49 -9.36 19.12
N GLY A 221 9.16 -10.47 19.46
CA GLY A 221 8.64 -11.82 19.21
C GLY A 221 7.25 -12.06 19.84
N SER A 222 6.89 -11.26 20.85
CA SER A 222 5.55 -11.20 21.44
C SER A 222 4.46 -10.74 20.46
N ASP A 223 4.70 -9.71 19.65
CA ASP A 223 3.69 -9.16 18.74
C ASP A 223 3.34 -10.16 17.63
N LEU A 224 4.32 -10.96 17.19
CA LEU A 224 4.16 -12.00 16.18
C LEU A 224 3.41 -13.22 16.73
N LEU A 225 3.71 -13.64 17.96
CA LEU A 225 2.99 -14.70 18.65
C LEU A 225 1.52 -14.30 18.91
N ASP A 226 1.28 -13.06 19.31
CA ASP A 226 -0.07 -12.51 19.48
C ASP A 226 -0.82 -12.45 18.15
N HIS A 227 -0.12 -12.12 17.05
CA HIS A 227 -0.71 -12.14 15.71
C HIS A 227 -1.12 -13.56 15.29
N LEU A 228 -0.25 -14.56 15.48
CA LEU A 228 -0.61 -15.96 15.20
C LEU A 228 -1.75 -16.46 16.08
N ALA A 229 -1.76 -16.11 17.36
CA ALA A 229 -2.86 -16.44 18.27
C ALA A 229 -4.18 -15.82 17.80
N LEU A 230 -4.17 -14.55 17.38
CA LEU A 230 -5.32 -13.86 16.82
C LEU A 230 -5.81 -14.54 15.52
N MET A 231 -4.89 -14.95 14.64
CA MET A 231 -5.25 -15.70 13.44
C MET A 231 -5.96 -17.01 13.79
N MET A 232 -5.43 -17.78 14.74
CA MET A 232 -6.02 -19.05 15.16
C MET A 232 -7.38 -18.87 15.86
N GLU A 233 -7.56 -17.80 16.63
CA GLU A 233 -8.83 -17.47 17.28
C GLU A 233 -9.89 -17.03 16.27
N LEU A 234 -9.55 -16.11 15.37
CA LEU A 234 -10.46 -15.51 14.41
C LEU A 234 -10.82 -16.47 13.26
N LEU A 235 -9.82 -17.20 12.74
CA LEU A 235 -9.99 -18.18 11.66
C LEU A 235 -10.44 -19.57 12.17
N GLY A 236 -10.86 -19.68 13.44
CA GLY A 236 -11.56 -20.84 13.97
C GLY A 236 -12.91 -21.11 13.28
N LYS A 237 -13.88 -21.71 13.97
CA LYS A 237 -15.23 -21.89 13.38
C LYS A 237 -15.92 -20.54 13.27
N MET A 238 -15.85 -19.94 12.08
CA MET A 238 -16.60 -18.74 11.66
C MET A 238 -18.04 -18.76 12.21
N PRO A 239 -18.51 -17.68 12.86
CA PRO A 239 -19.86 -17.61 13.42
C PRO A 239 -20.90 -17.93 12.35
N ARG A 240 -21.61 -19.04 12.51
CA ARG A 240 -22.78 -19.36 11.70
C ARG A 240 -23.95 -18.50 12.19
N LYS A 241 -24.08 -17.26 11.72
CA LYS A 241 -25.38 -16.58 11.63
C LYS A 241 -25.38 -15.30 10.78
N THR A 242 -26.36 -15.32 9.86
CA THR A 242 -27.19 -14.22 9.34
C THR A 242 -26.56 -13.17 8.42
N GLU A 243 -26.45 -13.54 7.13
CA GLU A 243 -26.94 -12.86 5.92
C GLU A 243 -26.29 -13.57 4.73
N THR A 244 -27.04 -13.91 3.67
CA THR A 244 -26.52 -14.73 2.54
C THR A 244 -25.23 -14.16 1.96
N ASN A 245 -25.11 -12.83 1.88
CA ASN A 245 -23.92 -12.14 1.40
C ASN A 245 -22.68 -12.37 2.28
N ALA A 246 -22.84 -12.42 3.61
CA ALA A 246 -21.73 -12.65 4.53
C ALA A 246 -21.20 -14.09 4.42
N GLN A 247 -22.11 -15.05 4.20
CA GLN A 247 -21.72 -16.44 3.99
C GLN A 247 -20.99 -16.63 2.65
N GLU A 248 -21.51 -16.07 1.55
CA GLU A 248 -20.84 -16.14 0.24
C GLU A 248 -19.46 -15.46 0.26
N PHE A 249 -19.34 -14.35 1.01
CA PHE A 249 -18.06 -13.66 1.20
C PHE A 249 -17.07 -14.51 2.01
N ALA A 250 -17.53 -15.15 3.09
CA ALA A 250 -16.71 -16.07 3.87
C ALA A 250 -16.28 -17.29 3.04
N GLU A 251 -17.18 -17.86 2.24
CA GLU A 251 -16.87 -18.97 1.33
C GLU A 251 -15.80 -18.58 0.29
N PHE A 252 -15.78 -17.31 -0.13
CA PHE A 252 -14.73 -16.78 -0.99
C PHE A 252 -13.39 -16.59 -0.26
N LEU A 253 -13.39 -16.02 0.95
CA LEU A 253 -12.15 -15.69 1.68
C LEU A 253 -11.47 -16.90 2.34
N ASN A 254 -12.23 -17.86 2.87
CA ASN A 254 -11.68 -18.97 3.66
C ASN A 254 -10.57 -19.75 2.94
N PRO A 255 -10.72 -20.14 1.64
CA PRO A 255 -9.64 -20.84 0.94
C PRO A 255 -8.41 -19.95 0.71
N ILE A 256 -8.59 -18.63 0.62
CA ILE A 256 -7.50 -17.66 0.44
C ILE A 256 -6.68 -17.51 1.74
N LEU A 257 -7.33 -17.70 2.89
CA LEU A 257 -6.74 -17.63 4.24
C LEU A 257 -6.28 -19.00 4.76
N ASP A 258 -5.98 -19.97 3.90
CA ASP A 258 -5.39 -21.24 4.34
C ASP A 258 -3.99 -20.99 4.93
N PHE A 259 -3.71 -21.59 6.10
CA PHE A 259 -2.40 -21.49 6.74
C PHE A 259 -1.29 -22.15 5.90
N ASP A 260 -1.65 -23.14 5.08
CA ASP A 260 -0.75 -23.79 4.13
C ASP A 260 -0.72 -22.99 2.81
N PRO A 261 0.38 -22.30 2.48
CA PRO A 261 0.44 -21.43 1.30
C PRO A 261 0.22 -22.20 -0.02
N GLU A 262 0.53 -23.50 -0.07
CA GLU A 262 0.34 -24.32 -1.26
C GLU A 262 -1.14 -24.68 -1.51
N LYS A 263 -1.99 -24.57 -0.48
CA LYS A 263 -3.44 -24.79 -0.62
C LYS A 263 -4.20 -23.53 -1.02
N ARG A 264 -3.59 -22.35 -0.89
CA ARG A 264 -4.22 -21.10 -1.27
C ARG A 264 -4.49 -21.07 -2.78
N PRO A 265 -5.68 -20.65 -3.24
CA PRO A 265 -5.99 -20.55 -4.65
C PRO A 265 -5.14 -19.47 -5.32
N LYS A 266 -4.75 -19.73 -6.58
CA LYS A 266 -4.11 -18.72 -7.43
C LYS A 266 -5.12 -17.63 -7.80
N THR A 267 -4.64 -16.43 -8.12
CA THR A 267 -5.47 -15.29 -8.54
C THR A 267 -6.44 -15.65 -9.68
N GLN A 268 -5.99 -16.42 -10.68
CA GLN A 268 -6.82 -16.86 -11.80
C GLN A 268 -8.00 -17.75 -11.38
N GLN A 269 -7.86 -18.51 -10.30
CA GLN A 269 -8.94 -19.33 -9.74
C GLN A 269 -9.92 -18.44 -8.97
N CYS A 270 -9.43 -17.49 -8.18
CA CYS A 270 -10.26 -16.53 -7.45
C CYS A 270 -11.14 -15.69 -8.38
N LEU A 271 -10.60 -15.23 -9.52
CA LEU A 271 -11.35 -14.45 -10.52
C LEU A 271 -12.56 -15.18 -11.10
N LYS A 272 -12.59 -16.52 -11.01
CA LYS A 272 -13.70 -17.36 -11.46
C LYS A 272 -14.72 -17.66 -10.36
N HIS A 273 -14.47 -17.20 -9.14
CA HIS A 273 -15.35 -17.49 -8.01
C HIS A 273 -16.73 -16.84 -8.23
N PRO A 274 -17.84 -17.53 -7.89
CA PRO A 274 -19.19 -16.99 -8.05
C PRO A 274 -19.39 -15.63 -7.37
N TRP A 275 -18.86 -15.46 -6.16
CA TRP A 275 -18.98 -14.21 -5.41
C TRP A 275 -18.44 -12.99 -6.20
N LEU A 276 -17.29 -13.12 -6.87
CA LEU A 276 -16.73 -12.04 -7.69
C LEU A 276 -17.47 -11.89 -9.02
N SER A 277 -17.67 -13.00 -9.75
CA SER A 277 -18.24 -12.97 -11.09
C SER A 277 -19.70 -12.50 -11.11
N GLN A 278 -20.52 -12.90 -10.13
CA GLN A 278 -21.90 -12.45 -10.00
C GLN A 278 -22.00 -10.99 -9.57
N THR A 279 -21.08 -10.52 -8.71
CA THR A 279 -21.04 -9.11 -8.28
C THR A 279 -20.70 -8.18 -9.44
N VAL A 280 -19.69 -8.54 -10.24
CA VAL A 280 -19.34 -7.77 -11.45
C VAL A 280 -20.52 -7.72 -12.43
N ALA A 281 -21.24 -8.83 -12.62
CA ALA A 281 -22.42 -8.87 -13.47
C ALA A 281 -23.56 -7.98 -12.94
N LYS A 282 -23.78 -7.95 -11.61
CA LYS A 282 -24.78 -7.07 -10.97
C LYS A 282 -24.40 -5.58 -11.08
N MET A 283 -23.12 -5.23 -11.06
CA MET A 283 -22.66 -3.84 -11.21
C MET A 283 -22.69 -3.34 -12.65
N ALA A 284 -22.69 -4.24 -13.64
CA ALA A 284 -22.72 -3.89 -15.06
C ALA A 284 -24.14 -3.78 -15.65
N ALA A 285 -25.17 -4.20 -14.90
CA ALA A 285 -26.59 -4.14 -15.25
C ALA A 285 -27.23 -2.86 -14.70
#